data_AF-V4AD44-F1
#
_entry.id   AF-V4AD44-F1
#
_cell.length_a   1.000
_cell.length_b   1.000
_cell.length_c   1.000
_cell.angle_alpha   90.00
_cell.angle_beta   90.00
_cell.angle_gamma   90.00
#
_symmetry.space_group_name_H-M   'P 1'
#
loop_
_entity.id
_entity.type
_entity.pdbx_description
1 polymer ?
#
loop_
_entity_poly.entity_id
_entity_poly.type
_entity_poly.pdbx_seq_one_letter_code
_entity_poly.pdbx_strand_id
1 'polypeptide(L)'
;MALLKNLNAGFIFLCFLCVELVSGIPCPRSCRCHHKSIDCSFRNLFHVPKDLPKDTEKLDLQGNNITIIRRSDFQGMKQLRILQLLDNQIYSIEKGSFNDLVSMMRV
;
A
#
# COMPACT_ATOMS: atom_id res chain seq x y z
N MET A 1 33.85 23.58 -25.30
CA MET A 1 33.04 23.02 -24.18
C MET A 1 32.81 21.55 -24.46
N ALA A 2 33.83 20.73 -24.16
CA ALA A 2 33.83 19.30 -24.38
C ALA A 2 33.77 18.62 -23.00
N LEU A 3 32.56 18.34 -22.51
CA LEU A 3 32.30 17.64 -21.25
C LEU A 3 31.28 16.51 -21.43
N LEU A 4 31.28 15.84 -22.59
CA LEU A 4 30.35 14.74 -22.92
C LEU A 4 31.04 13.53 -23.59
N LYS A 5 32.32 13.26 -23.28
CA LYS A 5 33.06 12.14 -23.91
C LYS A 5 33.69 11.13 -22.95
N ASN A 6 33.32 11.11 -21.67
CA ASN A 6 33.87 10.13 -20.72
C ASN A 6 32.86 9.75 -19.63
N LEU A 7 31.70 9.23 -20.03
CA LEU A 7 30.88 8.40 -19.15
C LEU A 7 30.86 7.00 -19.77
N ASN A 8 31.43 6.04 -19.05
CA ASN A 8 31.56 4.66 -19.47
C ASN A 8 30.16 4.07 -19.71
N ALA A 9 29.93 3.41 -20.85
CA ALA A 9 28.65 2.79 -21.19
C ALA A 9 28.17 1.80 -20.10
N GLY A 10 29.10 1.22 -19.33
CA GLY A 10 28.80 0.39 -18.17
C GLY A 10 28.12 1.12 -16.99
N PHE A 11 28.35 2.43 -16.81
CA PHE A 11 27.69 3.24 -15.77
C PHE A 11 26.24 3.56 -16.13
N ILE A 12 25.95 3.77 -17.42
CA ILE A 12 24.58 3.94 -17.92
C ILE A 12 23.82 2.62 -17.80
N PHE A 13 24.46 1.49 -18.12
CA PHE A 13 23.86 0.16 -18.02
C PHE A 13 23.58 -0.29 -16.58
N LEU A 14 24.43 0.09 -15.61
CA LEU A 14 24.20 -0.17 -14.18
C LEU A 14 22.95 0.55 -13.65
N CYS A 15 22.70 1.76 -14.15
CA CYS A 15 21.52 2.54 -13.80
C CYS A 15 20.24 1.91 -14.37
N PHE A 16 20.32 1.30 -15.57
CA PHE A 16 19.22 0.54 -16.17
C PHE A 16 18.94 -0.80 -15.46
N LEU A 17 19.97 -1.50 -14.95
CA LEU A 17 19.81 -2.75 -14.18
C LEU A 17 19.14 -2.54 -12.80
N CYS A 18 19.13 -1.32 -12.26
CA CYS A 18 18.39 -1.01 -11.05
C CYS A 18 16.89 -0.75 -11.30
N VAL A 19 16.49 -0.58 -12.57
CA VAL A 19 15.10 -0.26 -12.94
C VAL A 19 14.24 -1.53 -13.15
N GLU A 20 14.84 -2.69 -13.40
CA GLU A 20 14.06 -3.91 -13.72
C GLU A 20 13.71 -4.81 -12.51
N LEU A 21 14.11 -4.45 -11.28
CA LEU A 21 13.84 -5.26 -10.08
C LEU A 21 12.86 -4.64 -9.06
N VAL A 22 12.29 -3.46 -9.34
CA VAL A 22 11.23 -2.88 -8.50
C VAL A 22 9.88 -3.04 -9.20
N SER A 23 9.48 -4.29 -9.41
CA SER A 23 8.10 -4.66 -9.73
C SER A 23 7.23 -4.63 -8.47
N GLY A 24 7.27 -3.53 -7.75
CA GLY A 24 6.30 -3.22 -6.69
C GLY A 24 5.04 -2.64 -7.31
N ILE A 25 3.86 -3.08 -6.86
CA ILE A 25 2.60 -2.39 -7.17
C ILE A 25 2.79 -0.91 -6.82
N PRO A 26 2.57 0.03 -7.76
CA PRO A 26 2.79 1.45 -7.49
C PRO A 26 1.88 1.90 -6.35
N CYS A 27 2.42 2.70 -5.43
CA CYS A 27 1.67 3.21 -4.29
C CYS A 27 0.40 3.95 -4.76
N PRO A 28 -0.77 3.72 -4.13
CA PRO A 28 -1.99 4.46 -4.45
C PRO A 28 -1.76 5.96 -4.38
N ARG A 29 -2.28 6.73 -5.35
CA ARG A 29 -2.05 8.19 -5.41
C ARG A 29 -2.57 8.95 -4.18
N SER A 30 -3.58 8.40 -3.50
CA SER A 30 -4.16 8.97 -2.30
C SER A 30 -3.36 8.66 -1.03
N CYS A 31 -2.34 7.80 -1.09
CA CYS A 31 -1.64 7.29 0.07
C CYS A 31 -0.13 7.58 0.01
N ARG A 32 0.54 7.45 1.16
CA ARG A 32 1.99 7.52 1.29
C ARG A 32 2.51 6.15 1.68
N CYS A 33 3.42 5.61 0.88
CA CYS A 33 4.00 4.30 1.14
C CYS A 33 5.44 4.45 1.63
N HIS A 34 5.78 3.74 2.70
CA HIS A 34 7.14 3.56 3.19
C HIS A 34 7.39 2.07 3.40
N HIS A 35 8.15 1.45 2.49
CA HIS A 35 8.30 0.00 2.41
C HIS A 35 6.93 -0.69 2.34
N LYS A 36 6.59 -1.51 3.34
CA LYS A 36 5.32 -2.24 3.46
C LYS A 36 4.31 -1.55 4.38
N SER A 37 4.58 -0.30 4.77
CA SER A 37 3.66 0.53 5.54
C SER A 37 2.98 1.52 4.60
N ILE A 38 1.65 1.49 4.57
CA ILE A 38 0.84 2.37 3.73
C ILE A 38 -0.02 3.27 4.63
N ASP A 39 0.18 4.57 4.48
CA ASP A 39 -0.57 5.61 5.17
C ASP A 39 -1.57 6.26 4.21
N CYS A 40 -2.84 5.94 4.43
CA CYS A 40 -4.01 6.51 3.76
C CYS A 40 -4.87 7.33 4.74
N SER A 41 -4.32 7.79 5.86
CA SER A 41 -5.06 8.52 6.89
C SER A 41 -5.43 9.94 6.44
N PHE A 42 -6.58 10.44 6.90
CA PHE A 42 -7.08 11.80 6.63
C PHE A 42 -7.17 12.17 5.14
N ARG A 43 -7.69 11.25 4.33
CA ARG A 43 -7.78 11.39 2.86
C ARG A 43 -9.21 11.54 2.33
N ASN A 44 -10.21 11.70 3.21
CA ASN A 44 -11.62 11.73 2.85
C ASN A 44 -12.08 10.50 2.04
N LEU A 45 -11.50 9.33 2.32
CA LEU A 45 -11.86 8.08 1.64
C LEU A 45 -13.22 7.58 2.13
N PHE A 46 -14.08 7.18 1.21
CA PHE A 46 -15.38 6.57 1.52
C PHE A 46 -15.33 5.03 1.50
N HIS A 47 -14.26 4.47 0.92
CA HIS A 47 -14.03 3.03 0.78
C HIS A 47 -12.54 2.73 0.92
N VAL A 48 -12.21 1.48 1.25
CA VAL A 48 -10.83 0.99 1.21
C VAL A 48 -10.30 1.05 -0.23
N PRO A 49 -9.10 1.62 -0.49
CA PRO A 49 -8.50 1.63 -1.82
C PRO A 49 -8.27 0.20 -2.34
N LYS A 50 -8.62 -0.08 -3.60
CA LYS A 50 -8.50 -1.43 -4.19
C LYS A 50 -7.09 -1.76 -4.69
N ASP A 51 -6.28 -0.72 -4.90
CA ASP A 51 -4.94 -0.74 -5.46
C ASP A 51 -3.83 -0.89 -4.40
N LEU A 52 -4.15 -1.48 -3.24
CA LEU A 52 -3.19 -1.73 -2.17
C LEU A 52 -2.27 -2.93 -2.48
N PRO A 53 -0.94 -2.77 -2.39
CA PRO A 53 0.04 -3.87 -2.40
C PRO A 53 -0.32 -5.01 -1.43
N LYS A 54 -0.27 -6.26 -1.90
CA LYS A 54 -0.68 -7.43 -1.10
C LYS A 54 0.33 -7.85 -0.04
N ASP A 55 1.56 -7.36 -0.15
CA ASP A 55 2.65 -7.55 0.81
C ASP A 55 2.67 -6.47 1.92
N THR A 56 1.66 -5.60 1.98
CA THR A 56 1.48 -4.60 3.05
C THR A 56 1.46 -5.25 4.44
N GLU A 57 2.27 -4.72 5.36
CA GLU A 57 2.35 -5.15 6.76
C GLU A 57 1.61 -4.20 7.72
N LYS A 58 1.56 -2.92 7.37
CA LYS A 58 0.83 -1.89 8.13
C LYS A 58 -0.02 -1.06 7.18
N LEU A 59 -1.31 -0.94 7.48
CA LEU A 59 -2.25 -0.09 6.76
C LEU A 59 -2.93 0.87 7.73
N ASP A 60 -2.75 2.17 7.49
CA ASP A 60 -3.41 3.23 8.24
C ASP A 60 -4.52 3.87 7.38
N LEU A 61 -5.77 3.72 7.82
CA LEU A 61 -6.97 4.27 7.20
C LEU A 61 -7.71 5.22 8.16
N GLN A 62 -7.04 5.72 9.20
CA GLN A 62 -7.67 6.55 10.23
C GLN A 62 -8.18 7.89 9.68
N GLY A 63 -9.23 8.44 10.31
CA GLY A 63 -9.73 9.77 9.98
C GLY A 63 -10.33 9.87 8.57
N ASN A 64 -11.00 8.81 8.12
CA ASN A 64 -11.68 8.75 6.82
C ASN A 64 -13.20 8.61 7.01
N ASN A 65 -13.94 8.48 5.91
CA ASN A 65 -15.39 8.37 5.88
C ASN A 65 -15.83 6.96 5.44
N ILE A 66 -15.05 5.93 5.77
CA ILE A 66 -15.37 4.55 5.37
C ILE A 66 -16.56 4.07 6.18
N THR A 67 -17.57 3.55 5.48
CA THR A 67 -18.84 3.12 6.08
C THR A 67 -19.06 1.61 6.07
N ILE A 68 -18.47 0.92 5.09
CA ILE A 68 -18.63 -0.52 4.91
C ILE A 68 -17.25 -1.14 4.65
N ILE A 69 -16.92 -2.18 5.41
CA ILE A 69 -15.80 -3.07 5.13
C ILE A 69 -16.32 -4.28 4.37
N ARG A 70 -15.89 -4.44 3.12
CA ARG A 70 -16.31 -5.54 2.24
C ARG A 70 -15.39 -6.74 2.37
N ARG A 71 -15.90 -7.91 1.96
CA ARG A 71 -15.13 -9.15 1.93
C ARG A 71 -13.85 -9.04 1.08
N SER A 72 -13.90 -8.24 0.03
CA SER A 72 -12.83 -8.06 -0.93
C SER A 72 -11.77 -7.03 -0.51
N ASP A 73 -12.05 -6.17 0.47
CA ASP A 73 -11.20 -5.01 0.79
C ASP A 73 -9.80 -5.43 1.25
N PHE A 74 -9.70 -6.53 2.02
CA PHE A 74 -8.43 -7.04 2.54
C PHE A 74 -8.08 -8.43 2.01
N GLN A 75 -8.74 -8.86 0.93
CA GLN A 75 -8.52 -10.18 0.34
C GLN A 75 -7.05 -10.36 -0.08
N GLY A 76 -6.45 -11.48 0.32
CA GLY A 76 -5.07 -11.84 0.03
C GLY A 76 -4.00 -11.10 0.83
N MET A 77 -4.36 -10.20 1.76
CA MET A 77 -3.39 -9.42 2.55
C MET A 77 -2.84 -10.22 3.74
N LYS A 78 -2.22 -11.38 3.45
CA LYS A 78 -1.76 -12.35 4.46
C LYS A 78 -0.69 -11.81 5.41
N GLN A 79 0.07 -10.81 4.95
CA GLN A 79 1.17 -10.19 5.70
C GLN A 79 0.70 -9.01 6.56
N LEU A 80 -0.57 -8.60 6.48
CA LEU A 80 -1.05 -7.43 7.21
C LEU A 80 -1.10 -7.74 8.72
N ARG A 81 -0.32 -6.97 9.49
CA ARG A 81 -0.16 -7.13 10.94
C ARG A 81 -0.89 -6.04 11.71
N ILE A 82 -0.92 -4.83 11.16
CA ILE A 82 -1.50 -3.64 11.77
C ILE A 82 -2.49 -3.03 10.77
N LEU A 83 -3.75 -2.96 11.16
CA LEU A 83 -4.79 -2.23 10.46
C LEU A 83 -5.32 -1.14 11.39
N GLN A 84 -5.35 0.11 10.97
CA GLN A 84 -5.90 1.20 11.78
C GLN A 84 -7.13 1.78 11.08
N LEU A 85 -8.30 1.63 11.71
CA LEU A 85 -9.60 2.08 11.18
C LEU A 85 -10.29 3.12 12.07
N LEU A 86 -9.62 3.63 13.12
CA LEU A 86 -10.16 4.63 14.03
C LEU A 86 -10.63 5.88 13.27
N ASP A 87 -11.59 6.60 13.86
CA ASP A 87 -12.16 7.82 13.27
C ASP A 87 -12.71 7.62 11.85
N ASN A 88 -13.45 6.52 11.66
CA ASN A 88 -14.29 6.26 10.48
C ASN A 88 -15.78 6.16 10.88
N GLN A 89 -16.66 5.94 9.89
CA GLN A 89 -18.11 5.86 10.06
C GLN A 89 -18.64 4.46 9.77
N ILE A 90 -17.86 3.42 10.13
CA ILE A 90 -18.13 2.03 9.77
C ILE A 90 -19.36 1.54 10.53
N TYR A 91 -20.45 1.25 9.81
CA TYR A 91 -21.67 0.68 10.38
C TYR A 91 -21.93 -0.77 9.94
N SER A 92 -21.18 -1.27 8.94
CA SER A 92 -21.34 -2.64 8.43
C SER A 92 -19.99 -3.25 8.07
N ILE A 93 -19.81 -4.51 8.44
CA ILE A 93 -18.65 -5.34 8.08
C ILE A 93 -19.19 -6.64 7.49
N GLU A 94 -18.83 -6.92 6.23
CA GLU A 94 -19.26 -8.16 5.57
C GLU A 94 -18.60 -9.39 6.21
N LYS A 95 -19.36 -10.49 6.32
CA LYS A 95 -18.86 -11.75 6.86
C LYS A 95 -17.63 -12.23 6.08
N GLY A 96 -16.53 -12.42 6.79
CA GLY A 96 -15.29 -12.95 6.24
C GLY A 96 -14.35 -11.89 5.62
N SER A 97 -14.58 -10.60 5.86
CA SER A 97 -13.69 -9.50 5.46
C SER A 97 -12.26 -9.60 5.99
N PHE A 98 -12.06 -10.30 7.10
CA PHE A 98 -10.75 -10.44 7.75
C PHE A 98 -10.17 -11.87 7.64
N ASN A 99 -10.82 -12.79 6.91
CA ASN A 99 -10.42 -14.20 6.87
C ASN A 99 -8.97 -14.44 6.39
N ASP A 100 -8.49 -13.59 5.49
CA ASP A 100 -7.16 -13.73 4.90
C ASP A 100 -6.06 -13.06 5.76
N LEU A 101 -6.43 -12.36 6.84
CA LEU A 101 -5.53 -11.58 7.69
C LEU A 101 -4.87 -12.45 8.78
N VAL A 102 -4.18 -13.50 8.34
CA VAL A 102 -3.62 -14.53 9.22
C VAL A 102 -2.48 -14.04 10.14
N SER A 103 -1.78 -12.97 9.76
CA SER A 103 -0.69 -12.37 10.56
C SER A 103 -1.14 -11.17 11.41
N MET A 104 -2.44 -10.92 11.49
CA MET A 104 -2.99 -9.74 12.17
C MET A 104 -2.76 -9.78 13.68
N MET A 105 -2.19 -8.70 14.21
CA MET A 105 -1.91 -8.52 15.63
C MET A 105 -2.77 -7.42 16.25
N ARG A 106 -3.18 -6.43 15.45
CA ARG A 106 -3.94 -5.26 15.90
C ARG A 106 -4.90 -4.76 14.83
N VAL A 107 -6.11 -4.43 15.29
CA VAL A 107 -7.19 -3.73 14.57
C VAL A 107 -7.57 -2.47 15.35
#